data_AF-A0A1K0FEJ8-F1
#
_entry.id   AF-A0A1K0FEJ8-F1
#
_cell.length_a   1.000
_cell.length_b   1.000
_cell.length_c   1.000
_cell.angle_alpha   90.00
_cell.angle_beta   90.00
_cell.angle_gamma   90.00
#
_symmetry.space_group_name_H-M   'P 1'
#
loop_
_entity.id
_entity.type
_entity.pdbx_description
1 polymer ?
#
loop_
_entity_poly.entity_id
_entity_poly.type
_entity_poly.pdbx_seq_one_letter_code
_entity_poly.pdbx_strand_id
1 'polypeptide(L)'
;MLDVRKEIIRRGRTRPCMRIVRLLFAALSDPAGVTAHRLGALERVALILHDWLETHRRLADTETRMTAVLDQLQLTELVTSIPGLSTTGAAASLAETANPNRFATARALVKHAGLAPREKLSGTFVGRTKLTGQGQFCKAQVCRRCVRLLAAGLDEHWSLEGLTTLVYGVPKVMAGLSPDTKPTPELKMTQRSFFVLVYRLLIGKETGPRLPTLLLAVRADRIRP
;
A
#
# COMPACT_ATOMS: atom_id res chain seq x y z
N MET A 1 -6.17 -29.77 13.76
CA MET A 1 -5.14 -28.75 14.11
C MET A 1 -3.85 -28.91 13.32
N LEU A 2 -3.28 -30.14 13.18
CA LEU A 2 -2.17 -30.40 12.26
C LEU A 2 -2.48 -30.00 10.80
N ASP A 3 -3.73 -30.17 10.36
CA ASP A 3 -4.15 -29.80 8.99
C ASP A 3 -4.09 -28.30 8.73
N VAL A 4 -4.37 -27.46 9.74
CA VAL A 4 -4.30 -25.99 9.60
C VAL A 4 -2.86 -25.56 9.38
N ARG A 5 -1.90 -26.19 10.07
CA ARG A 5 -0.48 -25.88 9.89
C ARG A 5 0.02 -26.31 8.51
N LYS A 6 -0.36 -27.51 8.06
CA LYS A 6 -0.04 -28.00 6.71
C LYS A 6 -0.63 -27.08 5.64
N GLU A 7 -1.87 -26.66 5.81
CA GLU A 7 -2.57 -25.78 4.88
C GLU A 7 -1.96 -24.38 4.82
N ILE A 8 -1.52 -23.83 5.95
CA ILE A 8 -0.84 -22.53 6.01
C ILE A 8 0.53 -22.59 5.31
N ILE A 9 1.28 -23.67 5.51
CA ILE A 9 2.56 -23.91 4.83
C ILE A 9 2.34 -24.09 3.32
N ARG A 10 1.33 -24.88 2.92
CA ARG A 10 0.94 -25.07 1.51
C ARG A 10 0.60 -23.75 0.83
N ARG A 11 0.03 -22.79 1.57
CA ARG A 11 -0.29 -21.44 1.11
C ARG A 11 0.88 -20.45 1.20
N GLY A 12 2.12 -20.94 1.39
CA GLY A 12 3.33 -20.11 1.39
C GLY A 12 3.50 -19.23 2.64
N ARG A 13 2.81 -19.54 3.74
CA ARG A 13 2.89 -18.80 5.00
C ARG A 13 3.63 -19.64 6.05
N THR A 14 4.40 -18.98 6.89
CA THR A 14 5.42 -19.66 7.70
C THR A 14 4.90 -20.16 9.05
N ARG A 15 4.10 -19.38 9.79
CA ARG A 15 3.64 -19.80 11.13
C ARG A 15 2.21 -19.32 11.45
N PRO A 16 1.26 -20.24 11.72
CA PRO A 16 -0.02 -19.86 12.32
C PRO A 16 0.19 -19.33 13.75
N CYS A 17 -0.53 -18.28 14.11
CA CYS A 17 -0.75 -17.97 15.52
C CYS A 17 -1.79 -18.96 16.09
N MET A 18 -1.32 -19.98 16.80
CA MET A 18 -2.17 -21.07 17.31
C MET A 18 -3.22 -20.60 18.33
N ARG A 19 -3.03 -19.42 18.95
CA ARG A 19 -4.05 -18.78 19.78
C ARG A 19 -5.24 -18.33 18.93
N ILE A 20 -4.99 -17.62 17.83
CA ILE A 20 -6.03 -17.13 16.92
C ILE A 20 -6.77 -18.31 16.27
N VAL A 21 -6.04 -19.33 15.83
CA VAL A 21 -6.65 -20.54 15.26
C VAL A 21 -7.62 -21.17 16.25
N ARG A 22 -7.22 -21.35 17.52
CA ARG A 22 -8.11 -21.92 18.55
C ARG A 22 -9.35 -21.07 18.79
N LEU A 23 -9.19 -19.75 18.91
CA LEU A 23 -10.31 -18.83 19.08
C LEU A 23 -11.29 -18.89 17.90
N LEU A 24 -10.78 -18.99 16.67
CA LEU A 24 -11.60 -19.13 15.48
C LEU A 24 -12.41 -20.43 15.51
N PHE A 25 -11.77 -21.57 15.79
CA PHE A 25 -12.48 -22.86 15.85
C PHE A 25 -13.49 -22.94 17.01
N ALA A 26 -13.18 -22.30 18.14
CA ALA A 26 -14.13 -22.17 19.25
C ALA A 26 -15.35 -21.34 18.82
N ALA A 27 -15.14 -20.18 18.18
CA ALA A 27 -16.21 -19.34 17.65
C ALA A 27 -17.05 -20.05 16.57
N LEU A 28 -16.45 -20.93 15.76
CA LEU A 28 -17.17 -21.75 14.78
C LEU A 28 -18.05 -22.83 15.43
N SER A 29 -17.79 -23.19 16.69
CA SER A 29 -18.58 -24.17 17.45
C SER A 29 -19.64 -23.51 18.34
N ASP A 30 -19.59 -22.19 18.47
CA ASP A 30 -20.52 -21.41 19.28
C ASP A 30 -21.94 -21.41 18.65
N PRO A 31 -22.98 -21.83 19.39
CA PRO A 31 -24.37 -21.82 18.93
C PRO A 31 -25.01 -20.42 18.96
N ALA A 32 -24.38 -19.41 19.56
CA ALA A 32 -24.91 -18.05 19.64
C ALA A 32 -24.99 -17.33 18.28
N GLY A 33 -24.30 -17.84 17.25
CA GLY A 33 -24.33 -17.28 15.89
C GLY A 33 -25.53 -17.73 15.05
N VAL A 34 -25.84 -16.98 13.99
CA VAL A 34 -26.91 -17.35 13.03
C VAL A 34 -26.46 -18.54 12.19
N THR A 35 -26.80 -19.75 12.65
CA THR A 35 -26.42 -21.04 12.04
C THR A 35 -26.88 -21.17 10.59
N ALA A 36 -28.04 -20.60 10.25
CA ALA A 36 -28.59 -20.60 8.89
C ALA A 36 -27.68 -19.89 7.85
N HIS A 37 -26.90 -18.90 8.26
CA HIS A 37 -26.02 -18.13 7.35
C HIS A 37 -24.58 -18.63 7.33
N ARG A 38 -24.23 -19.63 8.15
CA ARG A 38 -22.86 -20.13 8.30
C ARG A 38 -22.28 -20.64 6.98
N LEU A 39 -23.06 -21.38 6.19
CA LEU A 39 -22.60 -21.91 4.90
C LEU A 39 -22.28 -20.79 3.90
N GLY A 40 -23.19 -19.84 3.71
CA GLY A 40 -22.97 -18.70 2.81
C GLY A 40 -21.88 -17.75 3.27
N ALA A 41 -21.65 -17.63 4.59
CA ALA A 41 -20.50 -16.89 5.12
C ALA A 41 -19.17 -17.59 4.79
N LEU A 42 -19.10 -18.91 4.95
CA LEU A 42 -17.92 -19.71 4.61
C LEU A 42 -17.63 -19.71 3.10
N GLU A 43 -18.66 -19.76 2.27
CA GLU A 43 -18.52 -19.66 0.81
C GLU A 43 -17.95 -18.31 0.38
N ARG A 44 -18.46 -17.20 0.94
CA ARG A 44 -17.90 -15.86 0.72
C ARG A 44 -16.44 -15.75 1.17
N VAL A 45 -16.11 -16.34 2.33
CA VAL A 45 -14.71 -16.40 2.79
C VAL A 45 -13.84 -17.20 1.82
N ALA A 46 -14.33 -18.32 1.30
CA ALA A 46 -13.62 -19.13 0.32
C ALA A 46 -13.33 -18.34 -0.98
N LEU A 47 -14.34 -17.63 -1.51
CA LEU A 47 -14.19 -16.77 -2.70
C LEU A 47 -13.14 -15.67 -2.48
N ILE A 48 -13.22 -14.94 -1.37
CA ILE A 48 -12.25 -13.87 -1.04
C ILE A 48 -10.84 -14.44 -0.88
N LEU A 49 -10.70 -15.60 -0.24
CA LEU A 49 -9.39 -16.25 -0.10
C LEU A 49 -8.85 -16.71 -1.45
N HIS A 50 -9.70 -17.18 -2.36
CA HIS A 50 -9.30 -17.54 -3.71
C HIS A 50 -8.79 -16.32 -4.48
N ASP A 51 -9.55 -15.21 -4.49
CA ASP A 51 -9.15 -13.96 -5.16
C ASP A 51 -7.85 -13.39 -4.58
N TRP A 52 -7.70 -13.45 -3.26
CA TRP A 52 -6.46 -13.07 -2.59
C TRP A 52 -5.28 -13.87 -3.15
N LEU A 53 -5.41 -15.20 -3.15
CA LEU A 53 -4.32 -16.11 -3.54
C LEU A 53 -3.96 -15.92 -5.02
N GLU A 54 -4.97 -15.80 -5.88
CA GLU A 54 -4.76 -15.54 -7.30
C GLU A 54 -4.08 -14.19 -7.54
N THR A 55 -4.46 -13.15 -6.80
CA THR A 55 -3.81 -11.84 -6.87
C THR A 55 -2.33 -11.91 -6.45
N HIS A 56 -2.02 -12.67 -5.40
CA HIS A 56 -0.64 -12.87 -4.96
C HIS A 56 0.18 -13.65 -6.00
N ARG A 57 -0.42 -14.68 -6.60
CA ARG A 57 0.21 -15.46 -7.68
C ARG A 57 0.50 -14.57 -8.89
N ARG A 58 -0.48 -13.77 -9.34
CA ARG A 58 -0.32 -12.84 -10.46
C ARG A 58 0.75 -11.78 -10.18
N LEU A 59 0.84 -11.29 -8.95
CA LEU A 59 1.89 -10.36 -8.55
C LEU A 59 3.28 -11.03 -8.71
N ALA A 60 3.48 -12.19 -8.12
CA ALA A 60 4.75 -12.91 -8.21
C ALA A 60 5.13 -13.28 -9.65
N ASP A 61 4.16 -13.72 -10.46
CA ASP A 61 4.37 -13.99 -11.88
C ASP A 61 4.79 -12.72 -12.64
N THR A 62 4.12 -11.59 -12.37
CA THR A 62 4.46 -10.30 -12.98
C THR A 62 5.86 -9.84 -12.58
N GLU A 63 6.22 -9.93 -11.30
CA GLU A 63 7.56 -9.58 -10.82
C GLU A 63 8.65 -10.46 -11.45
N THR A 64 8.37 -11.76 -11.62
CA THR A 64 9.26 -12.70 -12.32
C THR A 64 9.45 -12.31 -13.78
N ARG A 65 8.36 -12.04 -14.50
CA ARG A 65 8.39 -11.62 -15.91
C ARG A 65 9.11 -10.28 -16.09
N MET A 66 8.91 -9.33 -15.17
CA MET A 66 9.59 -8.04 -15.18
C MET A 66 11.10 -8.18 -15.03
N THR A 67 11.56 -9.05 -14.11
CA THR A 67 13.00 -9.32 -13.93
C THR A 67 13.57 -10.03 -15.15
N ALA A 68 12.86 -11.02 -15.72
CA ALA A 68 13.31 -11.72 -16.92
C ALA A 68 13.49 -10.78 -18.12
N VAL A 69 12.63 -9.76 -18.28
CA VAL A 69 12.80 -8.73 -19.31
C VAL A 69 14.06 -7.90 -19.08
N LEU A 70 14.40 -7.56 -17.82
CA LEU A 70 15.66 -6.87 -17.53
C LEU A 70 16.89 -7.72 -17.87
N ASP A 71 16.83 -9.02 -17.59
CA ASP A 71 17.91 -9.95 -17.92
C ASP A 71 18.10 -10.03 -19.43
N GLN A 72 17.00 -10.13 -20.21
CA GLN A 72 17.04 -10.12 -21.67
C GLN A 72 17.61 -8.82 -22.25
N LEU A 73 17.37 -7.69 -21.58
CA LEU A 73 17.93 -6.39 -21.95
C LEU A 73 19.38 -6.21 -21.47
N GLN A 74 19.95 -7.19 -20.76
CA GLN A 74 21.29 -7.13 -20.16
C GLN A 74 21.48 -5.94 -19.22
N LEU A 75 20.40 -5.50 -18.55
CA LEU A 75 20.43 -4.34 -17.64
C LEU A 75 20.59 -4.75 -16.17
N THR A 76 20.52 -6.04 -15.85
CA THR A 76 20.50 -6.52 -14.47
C THR A 76 21.77 -6.17 -13.71
N GLU A 77 22.95 -6.37 -14.31
CA GLU A 77 24.23 -6.00 -13.71
C GLU A 77 24.26 -4.49 -13.37
N LEU A 78 23.92 -3.65 -14.35
CA LEU A 78 23.85 -2.20 -14.17
C LEU A 78 22.88 -1.79 -13.06
N VAL A 79 21.68 -2.36 -13.02
CA VAL A 79 20.67 -2.07 -11.99
C VAL A 79 21.16 -2.47 -10.60
N THR A 80 21.72 -3.67 -10.47
CA THR A 80 22.20 -4.19 -9.18
C THR A 80 23.45 -3.47 -8.67
N SER A 81 24.18 -2.77 -9.54
CA SER A 81 25.29 -1.90 -9.14
C SER A 81 24.84 -0.67 -8.34
N ILE A 82 23.56 -0.28 -8.42
CA ILE A 82 23.02 0.90 -7.75
C ILE A 82 22.50 0.50 -6.36
N PRO A 83 23.13 0.97 -5.25
CA PRO A 83 22.70 0.60 -3.91
C PRO A 83 21.25 1.02 -3.63
N GLY A 84 20.45 0.08 -3.12
CA GLY A 84 19.05 0.33 -2.75
C GLY A 84 18.04 0.24 -3.91
N LEU A 85 18.47 -0.04 -5.14
CA LEU A 85 17.59 -0.31 -6.26
C LEU A 85 17.41 -1.82 -6.46
N SER A 86 16.17 -2.32 -6.34
CA SER A 86 15.87 -3.73 -6.66
C SER A 86 15.65 -3.91 -8.17
N THR A 87 15.89 -5.12 -8.68
CA THR A 87 15.62 -5.48 -10.08
C THR A 87 14.17 -5.19 -10.47
N THR A 88 13.21 -5.68 -9.69
CA THR A 88 11.79 -5.40 -9.90
C THR A 88 11.46 -3.90 -9.79
N GLY A 89 12.14 -3.18 -8.90
CA GLY A 89 11.99 -1.72 -8.74
C GLY A 89 12.50 -0.96 -9.96
N ALA A 90 13.63 -1.37 -10.54
CA ALA A 90 14.15 -0.81 -11.78
C ALA A 90 13.28 -1.13 -12.98
N ALA A 91 12.78 -2.37 -13.10
CA ALA A 91 11.84 -2.76 -14.14
C ALA A 91 10.56 -1.92 -14.07
N ALA A 92 10.03 -1.70 -12.86
CA ALA A 92 8.88 -0.81 -12.65
C ALA A 92 9.19 0.63 -13.05
N SER A 93 10.37 1.13 -12.69
CA SER A 93 10.81 2.49 -13.04
C SER A 93 10.93 2.67 -14.56
N LEU A 94 11.51 1.69 -15.26
CA LEU A 94 11.62 1.69 -16.72
C LEU A 94 10.25 1.56 -17.40
N ALA A 95 9.37 0.70 -16.90
CA ALA A 95 8.00 0.57 -17.42
C ALA A 95 7.21 1.88 -17.32
N GLU A 96 7.33 2.58 -16.19
CA GLU A 96 6.67 3.87 -15.96
C GLU A 96 7.29 5.01 -16.78
N THR A 97 8.61 4.94 -16.96
CA THR A 97 9.36 5.88 -17.79
C THR A 97 9.16 5.67 -19.29
N ALA A 98 8.80 4.45 -19.70
CA ALA A 98 8.72 4.02 -21.10
C ALA A 98 10.03 4.29 -21.86
N ASN A 99 9.97 4.76 -23.12
CA ASN A 99 11.16 4.99 -23.95
C ASN A 99 12.03 6.16 -23.41
N PRO A 100 13.27 5.92 -22.95
CA PRO A 100 14.16 6.97 -22.44
C PRO A 100 14.56 8.00 -23.51
N ASN A 101 14.57 7.61 -24.79
CA ASN A 101 14.95 8.50 -25.90
C ASN A 101 13.94 9.62 -26.16
N ARG A 102 12.74 9.57 -25.54
CA ARG A 102 11.77 10.68 -25.59
C ARG A 102 12.24 11.92 -24.83
N PHE A 103 13.25 11.78 -23.98
CA PHE A 103 13.79 12.87 -23.19
C PHE A 103 15.03 13.46 -23.88
N ALA A 104 14.99 14.77 -24.15
CA ALA A 104 16.13 15.47 -24.74
C ALA A 104 17.41 15.43 -23.89
N THR A 105 17.29 15.17 -22.57
CA THR A 105 18.43 15.06 -21.66
C THR A 105 18.18 14.02 -20.57
N ALA A 106 19.25 13.37 -20.09
CA ALA A 106 19.20 12.47 -18.93
C ALA A 106 18.62 13.16 -17.68
N ARG A 107 18.83 14.47 -17.54
CA ARG A 107 18.25 15.25 -16.45
C ARG A 107 16.72 15.33 -16.51
N ALA A 108 16.14 15.42 -17.71
CA ALA A 108 14.69 15.43 -17.88
C ALA A 108 14.07 14.07 -17.53
N LEU A 109 14.75 12.98 -17.90
CA LEU A 109 14.42 11.61 -17.50
C LEU A 109 14.41 11.46 -15.97
N VAL A 110 15.50 11.85 -15.30
CA VAL A 110 15.65 11.75 -13.85
C VAL A 110 14.59 12.59 -13.11
N LYS A 111 14.26 13.79 -13.62
CA LYS A 111 13.16 14.62 -13.08
C LYS A 111 11.79 13.96 -13.26
N HIS A 112 11.56 13.28 -14.38
CA HIS A 112 10.33 12.57 -14.66
C HIS A 112 10.17 11.34 -13.75
N ALA A 113 11.23 10.57 -13.54
CA ALA A 113 11.25 9.43 -12.63
C ALA A 113 11.19 9.85 -11.15
N GLY A 114 11.68 11.06 -10.82
CA GLY A 114 11.68 11.60 -9.47
C GLY A 114 12.93 11.25 -8.67
N LEU A 115 13.97 10.77 -9.35
CA LEU A 115 15.19 10.23 -8.75
C LEU A 115 16.24 11.31 -8.42
N ALA A 116 16.01 12.58 -8.78
CA ALA A 116 16.81 13.71 -8.31
C ALA A 116 15.97 14.62 -7.41
N PRO A 117 15.79 14.25 -6.14
CA PRO A 117 15.14 15.14 -5.19
C PRO A 117 16.04 16.37 -5.00
N ARG A 118 15.47 17.56 -5.21
CA ARG A 118 16.22 18.82 -5.18
C ARG A 118 15.91 19.59 -3.92
N GLU A 119 16.96 19.97 -3.19
CA GLU A 119 16.84 20.91 -2.08
C GLU A 119 16.62 22.32 -2.62
N LYS A 120 15.59 23.02 -2.12
CA LYS A 120 15.46 24.46 -2.35
C LYS A 120 16.33 25.22 -1.37
N LEU A 121 17.46 25.75 -1.84
CA LEU A 121 18.26 26.77 -1.15
C LEU A 121 18.15 28.06 -1.96
N SER A 122 17.69 29.15 -1.34
CA SER A 122 17.67 30.49 -1.94
C SER A 122 18.36 31.46 -1.00
N GLY A 123 19.62 31.81 -1.31
CA GLY A 123 20.40 32.78 -0.51
C GLY A 123 20.54 32.42 0.97
N THR A 124 21.03 33.38 1.76
CA THR A 124 21.41 33.32 3.20
C THR A 124 20.27 32.93 4.18
N PHE A 125 19.17 32.35 3.70
CA PHE A 125 18.05 31.90 4.50
C PHE A 125 18.11 30.38 4.72
N VAL A 126 18.50 29.97 5.93
CA VAL A 126 18.50 28.56 6.38
C VAL A 126 17.09 28.19 6.85
N GLY A 127 16.17 28.00 5.90
CA GLY A 127 14.87 27.38 6.14
C GLY A 127 14.96 25.85 6.08
N ARG A 128 13.93 25.14 6.57
CA ARG A 128 13.84 23.67 6.45
C ARG A 128 14.01 23.23 4.99
N THR A 129 15.00 22.36 4.78
CA THR A 129 15.35 21.76 3.50
C THR A 129 14.17 20.95 2.95
N LYS A 130 13.64 21.34 1.78
CA LYS A 130 12.51 20.66 1.12
C LYS A 130 13.03 19.90 -0.09
N LEU A 131 12.76 18.59 -0.16
CA LEU A 131 12.93 17.81 -1.38
C LEU A 131 11.80 18.19 -2.35
N THR A 132 12.16 18.76 -3.50
CA THR A 132 11.22 19.09 -4.57
C THR A 132 11.53 18.25 -5.82
N GLY A 133 10.48 17.86 -6.55
CA GLY A 133 10.60 17.02 -7.76
C GLY A 133 10.26 15.55 -7.55
N GLN A 134 9.11 15.24 -6.94
CA GLN A 134 8.58 13.88 -6.91
C GLN A 134 8.07 13.53 -8.32
N GLY A 135 8.91 12.87 -9.11
CA GLY A 135 8.51 12.27 -10.38
C GLY A 135 7.55 11.09 -10.18
N GLN A 136 7.05 10.52 -11.27
CA GLN A 136 5.91 9.61 -11.23
C GLN A 136 6.21 8.34 -10.42
N PHE A 137 7.40 7.76 -10.57
CA PHE A 137 7.83 6.58 -9.84
C PHE A 137 7.95 6.82 -8.33
N CYS A 138 8.60 7.92 -7.93
CA CYS A 138 8.67 8.29 -6.51
C CYS A 138 7.28 8.57 -5.93
N LYS A 139 6.36 9.20 -6.68
CA LYS A 139 4.95 9.35 -6.27
C LYS A 139 4.28 7.99 -6.07
N ALA A 140 4.44 7.06 -7.01
CA ALA A 140 3.85 5.72 -6.90
C ALA A 140 4.40 4.95 -5.69
N GLN A 141 5.69 5.08 -5.37
CA GLN A 141 6.29 4.49 -4.17
C GLN A 141 5.78 5.13 -2.88
N VAL A 142 5.69 6.46 -2.83
CA VAL A 142 5.11 7.21 -1.71
C VAL A 142 3.64 6.81 -1.49
N CYS A 143 2.84 6.75 -2.55
CA CYS A 143 1.45 6.27 -2.52
C CYS A 143 1.36 4.85 -1.95
N ARG A 144 2.19 3.92 -2.43
CA ARG A 144 2.26 2.55 -1.90
C ARG A 144 2.60 2.52 -0.41
N ARG A 145 3.56 3.33 0.04
CA ARG A 145 3.94 3.41 1.45
C ARG A 145 2.82 4.00 2.31
N CYS A 146 2.12 5.04 1.86
CA CYS A 146 0.96 5.60 2.55
C CYS A 146 -0.14 4.56 2.77
N VAL A 147 -0.49 3.79 1.73
CA VAL A 147 -1.52 2.75 1.81
C VAL A 147 -1.08 1.62 2.75
N ARG A 148 0.20 1.22 2.74
CA ARG A 148 0.73 0.23 3.68
C ARG A 148 0.66 0.71 5.14
N LEU A 149 1.02 1.97 5.40
CA LEU A 149 0.92 2.54 6.76
C LEU A 149 -0.53 2.61 7.23
N LEU A 150 -1.45 3.03 6.35
CA LEU A 150 -2.89 3.01 6.65
C LEU A 150 -3.33 1.58 6.97
N ALA A 151 -3.07 0.62 6.08
CA ALA A 151 -3.49 -0.76 6.25
C ALA A 151 -2.93 -1.41 7.52
N ALA A 152 -1.67 -1.12 7.88
CA ALA A 152 -1.05 -1.65 9.10
C ALA A 152 -1.72 -1.11 10.39
N GLY A 153 -2.14 0.16 10.40
CA GLY A 153 -2.79 0.76 11.57
C GLY A 153 -4.29 0.52 11.66
N LEU A 154 -4.94 -0.03 10.62
CA LEU A 154 -6.40 -0.21 10.61
C LEU A 154 -6.87 -1.13 11.74
N ASP A 155 -6.18 -2.27 11.96
CA ASP A 155 -6.60 -3.25 12.95
C ASP A 155 -6.49 -2.73 14.40
N GLU A 156 -5.51 -1.86 14.67
CA GLU A 156 -5.25 -1.30 16.00
C GLU A 156 -6.15 -0.10 16.35
N HIS A 157 -6.64 0.62 15.34
CA HIS A 157 -7.36 1.90 15.52
C HIS A 157 -8.81 1.86 15.05
N TRP A 158 -9.48 0.71 15.16
CA TRP A 158 -10.84 0.49 14.64
C TRP A 158 -11.95 1.16 15.47
N SER A 159 -11.89 2.47 15.60
CA SER A 159 -12.94 3.35 16.14
C SER A 159 -13.01 4.63 15.32
N LEU A 160 -14.10 5.41 15.40
CA LEU A 160 -14.21 6.65 14.63
C LEU A 160 -13.07 7.63 14.96
N GLU A 161 -12.73 7.74 16.25
CA GLU A 161 -11.62 8.55 16.74
C GLU A 161 -10.26 7.99 16.29
N GLY A 162 -10.04 6.68 16.46
CA GLY A 162 -8.80 6.02 16.05
C GLY A 162 -8.55 6.13 14.55
N LEU A 163 -9.56 5.87 13.71
CA LEU A 163 -9.47 6.00 12.27
C LEU A 163 -9.26 7.46 11.84
N THR A 164 -9.85 8.42 12.56
CA THR A 164 -9.58 9.84 12.31
C THR A 164 -8.12 10.16 12.59
N THR A 165 -7.58 9.73 13.74
CA THR A 165 -6.16 9.93 14.06
C THR A 165 -5.24 9.26 13.04
N LEU A 166 -5.54 8.02 12.64
CA LEU A 166 -4.76 7.27 11.66
C LEU A 166 -4.78 7.91 10.26
N VAL A 167 -5.96 8.19 9.71
CA VAL A 167 -6.11 8.73 8.34
C VAL A 167 -5.42 10.08 8.19
N TYR A 168 -5.49 10.94 9.20
CA TYR A 168 -4.82 12.24 9.19
C TYR A 168 -3.35 12.16 9.64
N GLY A 169 -2.99 11.13 10.39
CA GLY A 169 -1.62 10.85 10.85
C GLY A 169 -0.71 10.30 9.75
N VAL A 170 -1.22 9.44 8.86
CA VAL A 170 -0.42 8.84 7.77
C VAL A 170 0.31 9.90 6.91
N PRO A 171 -0.36 10.96 6.42
CA PRO A 171 0.34 12.03 5.69
C PRO A 171 1.37 12.79 6.53
N LYS A 172 1.18 12.92 7.86
CA LYS A 172 2.12 13.59 8.77
C LYS A 172 3.39 12.75 8.96
N VAL A 173 3.22 11.46 9.22
CA VAL A 173 4.34 10.50 9.35
C VAL A 173 5.15 10.44 8.07
N MET A 174 4.49 10.42 6.91
CA MET A 174 5.16 10.44 5.60
C MET A 174 5.94 11.72 5.34
N ALA A 175 5.52 12.84 5.94
CA ALA A 175 6.24 14.11 5.89
C ALA A 175 7.32 14.25 6.98
N GLY A 176 7.53 13.23 7.83
CA GLY A 176 8.44 13.28 8.97
C GLY A 176 8.03 14.30 10.05
N LEU A 177 6.74 14.65 10.12
CA LEU A 177 6.21 15.64 11.05
C LEU A 177 5.65 14.97 12.30
N SER A 178 5.81 15.64 13.44
CA SER A 178 5.15 15.25 14.70
C SER A 178 3.61 15.31 14.53
N PRO A 179 2.85 14.40 15.16
CA PRO A 179 1.38 14.37 15.13
C PRO A 179 0.72 15.71 15.46
N ASP A 180 1.33 16.53 16.32
CA ASP A 180 0.77 17.80 16.82
C ASP A 180 1.10 19.03 15.95
N THR A 181 1.79 18.83 14.83
CA THR A 181 2.18 19.94 13.94
C THR A 181 0.95 20.56 13.27
N LYS A 182 0.78 21.89 13.38
CA LYS A 182 -0.30 22.63 12.70
C LYS A 182 -0.26 22.40 11.18
N PRO A 183 -1.41 22.25 10.49
CA PRO A 183 -1.42 21.91 9.07
C PRO A 183 -0.91 23.06 8.19
N THR A 184 0.23 22.86 7.55
CA THR A 184 0.72 23.77 6.50
C THR A 184 -0.09 23.59 5.20
N PRO A 185 -0.12 24.59 4.29
CA PRO A 185 -0.78 24.44 2.98
C PRO A 185 -0.29 23.22 2.20
N GLU A 186 1.00 22.89 2.28
CA GLU A 186 1.57 21.72 1.62
C GLU A 186 1.10 20.41 2.25
N LEU A 187 0.96 20.35 3.57
CA LEU A 187 0.40 19.17 4.24
C LEU A 187 -1.04 18.93 3.78
N LYS A 188 -1.83 20.00 3.59
CA LYS A 188 -3.20 19.89 3.07
C LYS A 188 -3.23 19.32 1.64
N MET A 189 -2.29 19.71 0.78
CA MET A 189 -2.18 19.14 -0.58
C MET A 189 -1.79 17.66 -0.56
N THR A 190 -0.83 17.28 0.27
CA THR A 190 -0.42 15.87 0.45
C THR A 190 -1.57 15.04 1.03
N GLN A 191 -2.28 15.56 2.03
CA GLN A 191 -3.49 14.96 2.59
C GLN A 191 -4.56 14.74 1.52
N ARG A 192 -4.86 15.77 0.72
CA ARG A 192 -5.84 15.66 -0.37
C ARG A 192 -5.44 14.59 -1.38
N SER A 193 -4.17 14.57 -1.79
CA SER A 193 -3.66 13.58 -2.75
C SER A 193 -3.76 12.16 -2.20
N PHE A 194 -3.45 11.98 -0.91
CA PHE A 194 -3.65 10.72 -0.21
C PHE A 194 -5.13 10.32 -0.14
N PHE A 195 -6.03 11.25 0.14
CA PHE A 195 -7.46 10.96 0.23
C PHE A 195 -8.04 10.54 -1.12
N VAL A 196 -7.67 11.24 -2.20
CA VAL A 196 -8.04 10.86 -3.57
C VAL A 196 -7.57 9.44 -3.89
N LEU A 197 -6.34 9.08 -3.50
CA LEU A 197 -5.82 7.71 -3.68
C LEU A 197 -6.70 6.68 -2.95
N VAL A 198 -7.05 6.94 -1.69
CA VAL A 198 -7.88 6.03 -0.90
C VAL A 198 -9.29 5.92 -1.49
N TYR A 199 -9.92 7.01 -1.93
CA TYR A 199 -11.21 6.94 -2.60
C TYR A 199 -11.16 6.18 -3.92
N ARG A 200 -10.12 6.37 -4.74
CA ARG A 200 -9.98 5.63 -5.99
C ARG A 200 -9.86 4.13 -5.74
N LEU A 201 -9.12 3.73 -4.69
CA LEU A 201 -8.95 2.33 -4.33
C LEU A 201 -10.23 1.71 -3.74
N LEU A 202 -10.98 2.44 -2.92
CA LEU A 202 -12.16 1.90 -2.24
C LEU A 202 -13.42 1.93 -3.12
N ILE A 203 -13.62 3.01 -3.87
CA ILE A 203 -14.88 3.31 -4.54
C ILE A 203 -14.72 3.80 -5.99
N GLY A 204 -13.50 3.80 -6.53
CA GLY A 204 -13.23 4.21 -7.92
C GLY A 204 -13.45 5.71 -8.20
N LYS A 205 -13.59 6.55 -7.17
CA LYS A 205 -13.87 7.99 -7.30
C LYS A 205 -12.75 8.84 -6.72
N GLU A 206 -12.70 10.12 -7.07
CA GLU A 206 -11.72 11.05 -6.48
C GLU A 206 -12.20 11.70 -5.18
N THR A 207 -13.51 11.70 -4.95
CA THR A 207 -14.15 12.31 -3.78
C THR A 207 -15.21 11.36 -3.22
N GLY A 208 -15.54 11.54 -1.94
CA GLY A 208 -16.49 10.69 -1.23
C GLY A 208 -16.81 11.21 0.17
N PRO A 209 -17.62 10.45 0.93
CA PRO A 209 -17.95 10.77 2.31
C PRO A 209 -16.70 10.65 3.20
N ARG A 210 -16.72 11.33 4.36
CA ARG A 210 -15.58 11.43 5.29
C ARG A 210 -14.87 10.07 5.45
N LEU A 211 -13.58 10.00 5.09
CA LEU A 211 -12.83 8.73 5.00
C LEU A 211 -12.91 7.83 6.25
N PRO A 212 -12.75 8.33 7.49
CA PRO A 212 -12.95 7.51 8.69
C PRO A 212 -14.34 6.86 8.75
N THR A 213 -15.39 7.62 8.38
CA THR A 213 -16.76 7.12 8.32
C THR A 213 -16.93 6.10 7.19
N LEU A 214 -16.34 6.34 6.02
CA LEU A 214 -16.36 5.38 4.91
C LEU A 214 -15.67 4.07 5.28
N LEU A 215 -14.47 4.14 5.88
CA LEU A 215 -13.72 2.96 6.33
C LEU A 215 -14.48 2.15 7.38
N LEU A 216 -15.16 2.85 8.30
CA LEU A 216 -16.04 2.21 9.28
C LEU A 216 -17.25 1.54 8.61
N ALA A 217 -17.86 2.19 7.61
CA ALA A 217 -19.02 1.71 6.87
C ALA A 217 -18.71 0.53 5.93
N VAL A 218 -17.55 0.51 5.27
CA VAL A 218 -17.12 -0.60 4.40
C VAL A 218 -17.03 -1.94 5.16
N ARG A 219 -16.81 -1.90 6.49
CA ARG A 219 -16.88 -3.09 7.34
C ARG A 219 -18.27 -3.35 7.94
N ALA A 220 -19.19 -2.37 7.91
CA ALA A 220 -20.56 -2.59 8.36
C ALA A 220 -21.30 -3.61 7.48
N ASP A 221 -20.90 -3.79 6.21
CA ASP A 221 -21.40 -4.88 5.35
C ASP A 221 -20.88 -6.28 5.74
N ARG A 222 -19.99 -6.39 6.75
CA ARG A 222 -19.67 -7.65 7.44
C ARG A 222 -20.44 -7.84 8.74
N ILE A 223 -21.27 -6.89 9.15
CA ILE A 223 -22.14 -6.96 10.33
C ILE A 223 -23.47 -6.28 10.01
N ARG A 224 -24.29 -6.95 9.20
CA ARG A 224 -25.74 -6.90 9.39
C ARG A 224 -26.27 -8.34 9.39
N PRO A 225 -27.16 -8.65 10.36
CA PRO A 225 -27.58 -10.00 10.73
C PRO A 225 -28.29 -10.75 9.61
#